data_AF-A0A1Z4KQR2-F1
#
_entry.id   AF-A0A1Z4KQR2-F1
#
_cell.length_a   1.000
_cell.length_b   1.000
_cell.length_c   1.000
_cell.angle_alpha   90.00
_cell.angle_beta   90.00
_cell.angle_gamma   90.00
#
_symmetry.space_group_name_H-M   'P 1'
#
loop_
_entity.id
_entity.type
_entity.pdbx_description
1 polymer ?
#
loop_
_entity_poly.entity_id
_entity_poly.type
_entity_poly.pdbx_seq_one_letter_code
_entity_poly.pdbx_strand_id
1 'polypeptide(L)' 'MMKTQSEIIKQGYDALINSLGVADTIRFIQYFSPGKGDYTKECHQWLDEKTLSDVLEDMEKLSEDDSNQYDEIIE' A
#
# COMPACT_ATOMS: atom_id res chain seq x y z
N MET A 1 6.78 29.78 -9.77
CA MET A 1 5.96 28.88 -10.59
C MET A 1 4.94 28.22 -9.65
N MET A 2 3.71 27.98 -10.09
CA MET A 2 2.69 27.32 -9.26
C MET A 2 2.99 25.82 -9.19
N LYS A 3 2.78 25.18 -8.04
CA LYS A 3 2.97 23.73 -7.89
C LYS A 3 1.92 22.96 -8.67
N THR A 4 2.30 21.79 -9.18
CA THR A 4 1.37 20.82 -9.76
C THR A 4 0.54 20.14 -8.67
N GLN A 5 -0.54 19.47 -9.06
CA GLN A 5 -1.37 18.75 -8.11
C GLN A 5 -0.59 17.64 -7.39
N SER A 6 0.24 16.87 -8.11
CA SER A 6 1.08 15.82 -7.52
C SER A 6 2.10 16.39 -6.53
N GLU A 7 2.71 17.54 -6.82
CA GLU A 7 3.63 18.21 -5.89
C GLU A 7 2.92 18.65 -4.59
N ILE A 8 1.68 19.11 -4.68
CA ILE A 8 0.87 19.47 -3.51
C ILE A 8 0.52 18.22 -2.70
N ILE A 9 0.11 17.14 -3.36
CA ILE A 9 -0.23 15.87 -2.71
C ILE A 9 0.98 15.31 -1.98
N LYS A 10 2.13 15.21 -2.66
CA LYS A 10 3.39 14.75 -2.07
C LYS A 10 3.76 15.58 -0.84
N GLN A 11 3.71 16.91 -0.95
CA GLN A 11 3.98 17.79 0.19
C GLN A 11 3.03 17.56 1.36
N GLY A 12 1.75 17.26 1.09
CA GLY A 12 0.76 16.93 2.11
C GLY A 12 1.11 15.64 2.85
N TYR A 13 1.49 14.58 2.12
CA TYR A 13 1.96 13.33 2.72
C TYR A 13 3.21 13.54 3.57
N ASP A 14 4.23 14.23 3.04
CA ASP A 14 5.46 14.50 3.77
C ASP A 14 5.18 15.26 5.08
N ALA A 15 4.28 16.24 5.05
CA ALA A 15 3.89 17.00 6.24
C ALA A 15 3.18 16.13 7.29
N LEU A 16 2.29 15.23 6.86
CA LEU A 16 1.60 14.30 7.76
C LEU A 16 2.58 13.29 8.38
N ILE A 17 3.45 12.68 7.57
CA ILE A 17 4.45 11.71 8.04
C ILE A 17 5.40 12.36 9.04
N ASN A 18 5.88 13.58 8.77
CA ASN A 18 6.76 14.29 9.69
C ASN A 18 6.09 14.63 11.04
N SER A 19 4.77 14.82 11.04
CA SER A 19 4.02 15.19 12.25
C SER A 19 3.55 13.98 13.06
N LEU A 20 3.08 12.93 12.39
CA LEU A 20 2.38 11.80 13.00
C LEU A 20 3.20 10.49 12.96
N GLY A 21 4.20 10.42 12.10
CA GLY A 21 4.81 9.15 11.71
C GLY A 21 3.97 8.40 10.65
N VAL A 22 4.58 7.40 10.04
CA VAL A 22 3.99 6.64 8.91
C VAL A 22 2.70 5.91 9.33
N ALA A 23 2.72 5.19 10.45
CA ALA A 23 1.58 4.37 10.88
C ALA A 23 0.33 5.22 11.18
N ASP A 24 0.49 6.33 11.88
CA ASP A 24 -0.64 7.19 12.22
C ASP A 24 -1.08 8.06 11.05
N THR A 25 -0.20 8.37 10.11
CA THR A 25 -0.58 9.01 8.83
C THR A 25 -1.52 8.11 8.03
N ILE A 26 -1.19 6.82 7.88
CA ILE A 26 -2.05 5.87 7.16
C ILE A 26 -3.44 5.80 7.80
N ARG A 27 -3.49 5.67 9.14
CA ARG A 27 -4.77 5.64 9.89
C ARG A 27 -5.56 6.93 9.71
N PHE A 28 -4.90 8.09 9.74
CA PHE A 28 -5.54 9.39 9.51
C PHE A 28 -6.19 9.44 8.13
N ILE A 29 -5.49 9.00 7.08
CA ILE A 29 -6.01 9.03 5.71
C ILE A 29 -7.19 8.06 5.55
N GLN A 30 -7.06 6.84 6.09
CA GLN A 30 -8.13 5.83 6.07
C GLN A 30 -9.41 6.29 6.78
N TYR A 31 -9.31 7.15 7.78
CA TYR A 31 -10.48 7.71 8.46
C TYR A 31 -11.35 8.57 7.52
N PHE A 32 -10.73 9.38 6.66
CA PHE A 32 -11.46 10.24 5.71
C PHE A 32 -11.84 9.51 4.42
N SER A 33 -11.09 8.48 4.06
CA SER A 33 -11.33 7.65 2.88
C SER A 33 -11.48 6.19 3.32
N PRO A 34 -12.61 5.82 3.96
CA PRO A 34 -12.85 4.43 4.29
C PRO A 34 -12.87 3.63 3.00
N GLY A 35 -12.02 2.61 2.93
CA GLY A 35 -12.03 1.65 1.84
C GLY A 35 -13.43 1.06 1.66
N LYS A 36 -13.73 0.64 0.43
CA LYS A 36 -14.97 -0.07 0.11
C LYS A 36 -14.62 -1.52 -0.21
N GLY A 37 -15.55 -2.43 0.06
CA GLY A 37 -15.36 -3.85 -0.16
C GLY A 37 -15.40 -4.64 1.15
N ASP A 38 -15.34 -5.95 1.02
CA ASP A 38 -15.29 -6.88 2.14
C ASP A 38 -14.04 -7.73 1.96
N TYR A 39 -12.89 -7.16 2.36
CA TYR A 39 -11.59 -7.80 2.18
C TYR A 39 -11.57 -9.20 2.81
N THR A 40 -12.30 -9.43 3.91
CA THR A 40 -12.41 -10.76 4.50
C THR A 40 -13.07 -11.75 3.54
N LYS A 41 -14.21 -11.39 2.93
CA LYS A 41 -14.85 -12.26 1.92
C LYS A 41 -14.01 -12.43 0.67
N GLU A 42 -13.41 -11.35 0.17
CA GLU A 42 -12.57 -11.38 -1.03
C GLU A 42 -11.31 -12.23 -0.81
N CYS A 43 -10.71 -12.17 0.39
CA CYS A 43 -9.55 -12.98 0.77
C CYS A 43 -9.86 -14.47 0.72
N HIS A 44 -11.02 -14.90 1.26
CA HIS A 44 -11.43 -16.30 1.22
C HIS A 44 -11.60 -16.86 -0.21
N GLN A 45 -11.90 -16.02 -1.20
CA GLN A 45 -12.10 -16.50 -2.57
C GLN A 45 -10.84 -17.09 -3.20
N TRP A 46 -9.65 -16.66 -2.77
CA TRP A 46 -8.37 -17.13 -3.34
C TRP A 46 -7.44 -17.75 -2.31
N LEU A 47 -7.51 -17.33 -1.03
CA LEU A 47 -6.61 -17.82 0.00
C LEU A 47 -6.95 -19.26 0.43
N ASP A 48 -8.23 -19.61 0.43
CA ASP A 48 -8.68 -20.96 0.82
C ASP A 48 -8.17 -22.04 -0.15
N GLU A 49 -7.88 -21.66 -1.40
CA GLU A 49 -7.31 -22.54 -2.43
C GLU A 49 -5.78 -22.60 -2.39
N LYS A 50 -5.13 -21.74 -1.60
CA LYS A 50 -3.67 -21.57 -1.59
C LYS A 50 -3.01 -22.37 -0.47
N THR A 51 -2.05 -23.20 -0.82
CA THR A 51 -1.28 -23.97 0.18
C THR A 51 -0.05 -23.19 0.65
N LEU A 52 0.50 -23.59 1.79
CA LEU A 52 1.77 -23.03 2.28
C LEU A 52 2.91 -23.24 1.27
N SER A 53 2.92 -24.36 0.55
CA SER A 53 3.94 -24.63 -0.48
C SER A 53 3.86 -23.61 -1.61
N ASP A 54 2.65 -23.27 -2.06
CA ASP A 54 2.43 -22.27 -3.12
C ASP A 54 2.91 -20.88 -2.67
N VAL A 55 2.69 -20.53 -1.40
CA VAL A 55 3.20 -19.28 -0.82
C VAL A 55 4.73 -19.24 -0.82
N LEU A 56 5.39 -20.33 -0.42
CA LEU A 56 6.85 -20.40 -0.41
C LEU A 56 7.45 -20.31 -1.81
N GLU A 57 6.83 -20.96 -2.79
CA GLU A 57 7.27 -20.87 -4.20
C GLU A 57 7.14 -19.45 -4.76
N ASP A 58 6.05 -18.75 -4.43
CA ASP A 58 5.87 -17.34 -4.84
C ASP A 58 6.93 -16.42 -4.24
N MET A 59 7.32 -16.65 -2.97
CA MET A 59 8.35 -15.87 -2.30
C MET A 59 9.73 -16.06 -2.94
N GLU A 60 10.06 -17.29 -3.36
CA GLU A 60 11.31 -17.56 -4.08
C GLU A 60 11.34 -16.82 -5.43
N LYS A 61 10.23 -16.83 -6.18
CA LYS A 61 10.11 -16.11 -7.46
C LYS A 61 10.24 -14.59 -7.32
N LEU A 62 9.68 -14.01 -6.25
CA LEU A 62 9.75 -12.55 -6.00
C LEU A 62 11.18 -12.08 -5.72
N SER A 63 12.02 -12.90 -5.11
CA SER A 63 13.42 -12.55 -4.82
C SER A 63 14.29 -12.36 -6.07
N GLU A 64 13.80 -12.73 -7.25
CA GLU A 64 14.50 -12.60 -8.52
C GLU A 64 14.19 -11.27 -9.27
N ASP A 65 13.20 -10.48 -8.83
CA ASP A 65 12.69 -9.29 -9.57
C ASP A 65 12.50 -8.04 -8.67
N ASP A 66 13.39 -7.84 -7.68
CA ASP A 66 13.12 -6.97 -6.53
C ASP A 66 13.86 -5.61 -6.55
N SER A 67 13.55 -4.71 -7.48
CA SER A 67 14.06 -3.33 -7.38
C SER A 67 13.05 -2.19 -7.37
N ASN A 68 11.81 -2.34 -7.85
CA ASN A 68 10.94 -1.17 -8.09
C ASN A 68 9.50 -1.27 -7.53
N GLN A 69 9.12 -2.34 -6.82
CA GLN A 69 7.70 -2.60 -6.50
C GLN A 69 7.04 -1.58 -5.53
N TYR A 70 7.82 -0.89 -4.71
CA TYR A 70 7.29 0.05 -3.70
C TYR A 70 7.33 1.52 -4.13
N ASP A 71 7.92 1.83 -5.28
CA ASP A 71 8.00 3.21 -5.79
C ASP A 71 6.65 3.71 -6.33
N GLU A 72 5.74 2.81 -6.73
CA GLU A 72 4.44 3.17 -7.33
C GLU A 72 3.34 3.57 -6.32
N ILE A 73 3.58 3.46 -5.00
CA ILE A 73 2.56 3.76 -3.98
C ILE A 73 2.46 5.28 -3.73
N ILE A 74 3.41 6.08 -4.21
CA ILE A 74 3.42 7.55 -4.09
C ILE A 74 3.82 8.21 -5.42
N GLU A 75 2.91 8.21 -6.41
CA GLU A 75 2.94 9.18 -7.54
C GLU A 75 1.70 10.11 -7.54
#